data_AF-A0A7X6XSY0-F1
#
_entry.id   AF-A0A7X6XSY0-F1
#
_cell.length_a   1.000
_cell.length_b   1.000
_cell.length_c   1.000
_cell.angle_alpha   90.00
_cell.angle_beta   90.00
_cell.angle_gamma   90.00
#
_symmetry.space_group_name_H-M   'P 1'
#
loop_
_entity.id
_entity.type
_entity.pdbx_description
1 polymer ?
#
loop_
_entity_poly.entity_id
_entity_poly.type
_entity_poly.pdbx_seq_one_letter_code
_entity_poly.pdbx_strand_id
1 'polypeptide(L)'
;DAGHYRLTGAGEPPVEGEHAANWLAAVGGEGGVHASVWRFWQQYPKALAVADGRLEVALFAPTEEVPAYRPRFGEAKRHDLWLSFWPAEANPPAEAPQALGLLADEPPRLFDRDWFCRSGGVNVLDPRWFENQPRLKEWVQTRYGDVSTARLTGRFGIRDFGDMPYTNGQWRNGYWAMVQGALNFGLVSGDPRWIERSFEIARHIADVDTVHLPPDHPDAAEWGGLTCALGIDHSVHGGNAKWPAFQIGESLLLHYWMTGDPDSRAAGLANAEYILRTRAGWGSPEARQQARAMLTLLRAWQVTGDRRFREGAKRYLDLEYQAKHVVDWRRGAYIQPTYENWRCISAGLNSMYAANIYEYYRLTGDVDAAQMVVAIADSVYAESMLPQEEGLGSFLFYVRYSRGAWYYTQMALLFHLAYDLTEDRRFLRAGRAAFARYLLCTGGDGKPMYQTWDNFGWLDPEYGGWVLRFKDVPTEPFQITREIPDPDPANYQ
;
A
#
# COMPACT_ATOMS: atom_id res chain seq x y z
N ASP A 1 16.59 -22.92 9.22
CA ASP A 1 15.83 -21.68 9.50
C ASP A 1 15.85 -20.84 8.22
N ALA A 2 15.62 -19.53 8.27
CA ALA A 2 15.69 -18.69 7.07
C ALA A 2 17.08 -18.65 6.41
N GLY A 3 18.16 -18.78 7.20
CA GLY A 3 19.54 -18.62 6.74
C GLY A 3 20.35 -19.91 6.74
N HIS A 4 19.70 -21.05 6.97
CA HIS A 4 20.34 -22.36 6.98
C HIS A 4 19.41 -23.49 6.52
N TYR A 5 19.92 -24.36 5.64
CA TYR A 5 19.31 -25.64 5.29
C TYR A 5 20.31 -26.79 5.45
N ARG A 6 19.76 -27.98 5.69
CA ARG A 6 20.50 -29.24 5.70
C ARG A 6 19.86 -30.21 4.71
N LEU A 7 20.68 -30.79 3.84
CA LEU A 7 20.33 -31.85 2.91
C LEU A 7 20.97 -33.17 3.37
N THR A 8 20.18 -34.23 3.44
CA THR A 8 20.65 -35.57 3.83
C THR A 8 20.32 -36.58 2.75
N GLY A 9 21.30 -37.41 2.37
CA GLY A 9 21.13 -38.54 1.45
C GLY A 9 21.43 -39.87 2.14
N ALA A 10 20.89 -40.97 1.60
CA ALA A 10 21.16 -42.30 2.14
C ALA A 10 22.64 -42.66 1.98
N GLY A 11 23.37 -42.81 3.10
CA GLY A 11 24.79 -43.17 3.10
C GLY A 11 25.74 -42.03 2.75
N GLU A 12 25.23 -40.82 2.54
CA GLU A 12 26.04 -39.62 2.28
C GLU A 12 26.12 -38.74 3.53
N PRO A 13 27.24 -38.03 3.75
CA PRO A 13 27.31 -37.02 4.80
C PRO A 13 26.31 -35.88 4.51
N PRO A 14 25.74 -35.26 5.55
CA PRO A 14 24.85 -34.13 5.36
C PRO A 14 25.59 -32.97 4.68
N VAL A 15 24.91 -32.32 3.74
CA VAL A 15 25.35 -31.06 3.13
C VAL A 15 24.57 -29.92 3.77
N GLU A 16 25.27 -28.85 4.12
CA GLU A 16 24.68 -27.65 4.74
C GLU A 16 24.93 -26.45 3.83
N GLY A 17 24.01 -25.49 3.87
CA GLY A 17 24.13 -24.23 3.14
C GLY A 17 23.14 -23.19 3.65
N GLU A 18 23.14 -22.00 3.05
CA GLU A 18 22.34 -20.88 3.56
C GLU A 18 20.87 -20.96 3.11
N HIS A 19 20.63 -20.95 1.80
CA HIS A 19 19.28 -20.95 1.23
C HIS A 19 19.08 -22.17 0.34
N ALA A 20 18.13 -23.04 0.73
CA ALA A 20 17.75 -24.18 -0.09
C ALA A 20 17.12 -23.71 -1.41
N ALA A 21 17.34 -24.49 -2.48
CA ALA A 21 16.56 -24.35 -3.69
C ALA A 21 15.06 -24.58 -3.38
N ASN A 22 14.20 -23.92 -4.14
CA ASN A 22 12.75 -23.99 -3.92
C ASN A 22 12.09 -25.22 -4.54
N TRP A 23 12.86 -26.22 -4.98
CA TRP A 23 12.39 -27.35 -5.76
C TRP A 23 13.06 -28.68 -5.41
N LEU A 24 12.39 -29.78 -5.76
CA LEU A 24 12.91 -31.13 -5.71
C LEU A 24 12.32 -31.95 -6.87
N ALA A 25 13.11 -32.83 -7.45
CA ALA A 25 12.66 -33.74 -8.51
C ALA A 25 12.95 -35.20 -8.13
N ALA A 26 12.00 -36.08 -8.39
CA ALA A 26 12.14 -37.52 -8.27
C ALA A 26 12.03 -38.15 -9.66
N VAL A 27 13.00 -38.99 -10.02
CA VAL A 27 13.04 -39.70 -11.31
C VAL A 27 13.09 -41.20 -11.05
N GLY A 28 12.22 -41.95 -11.71
CA GLY A 28 12.15 -43.40 -11.66
C GLY A 28 12.04 -44.02 -13.07
N GLY A 29 11.85 -45.33 -13.13
CA GLY A 29 11.76 -46.06 -14.40
C GLY A 29 10.53 -45.74 -15.25
N GLU A 30 9.49 -45.16 -14.64
CA GLU A 30 8.22 -44.82 -15.31
C GLU A 30 8.11 -43.33 -15.70
N GLY A 31 9.08 -42.51 -15.30
CA GLY A 31 9.06 -41.06 -15.51
C GLY A 31 9.57 -40.30 -14.31
N GLY A 32 9.17 -39.04 -14.20
CA GLY A 32 9.54 -38.22 -13.07
C GLY A 32 8.51 -37.17 -12.71
N VAL A 33 8.67 -36.68 -11.49
CA VAL A 33 7.87 -35.62 -10.91
C VAL A 33 8.80 -34.56 -10.33
N HIS A 34 8.42 -33.31 -10.54
CA HIS A 34 9.06 -32.14 -9.96
C HIS A 34 8.04 -31.38 -9.13
N ALA A 35 8.48 -30.91 -7.97
CA ALA A 35 7.73 -29.96 -7.16
C ALA A 35 8.57 -28.72 -6.90
N SER A 36 7.97 -27.54 -7.03
CA SER A 36 8.50 -26.29 -6.48
C SER A 36 7.50 -25.63 -5.55
N VAL A 37 8.03 -24.83 -4.62
CA VAL A 37 7.23 -24.03 -3.69
C VAL A 37 7.67 -22.59 -3.81
N TRP A 38 6.74 -21.70 -4.16
CA TRP A 38 7.02 -20.27 -4.28
C TRP A 38 7.61 -19.72 -2.97
N ARG A 39 8.76 -19.05 -3.07
CA ARG A 39 9.45 -18.41 -1.93
C ARG A 39 9.69 -19.39 -0.76
N PHE A 40 10.22 -20.58 -1.08
CA PHE A 40 10.38 -21.71 -0.15
C PHE A 40 11.11 -21.36 1.14
N TRP A 41 12.37 -20.92 1.06
CA TRP A 41 13.18 -20.64 2.26
C TRP A 41 12.73 -19.35 2.96
N GLN A 42 12.18 -18.39 2.20
CA GLN A 42 11.68 -17.15 2.78
C GLN A 42 10.46 -17.37 3.68
N GLN A 43 9.69 -18.43 3.43
CA GLN A 43 8.50 -18.83 4.20
C GLN A 43 8.80 -19.97 5.18
N TYR A 44 10.04 -20.10 5.66
CA TYR A 44 10.44 -21.17 6.57
C TYR A 44 9.51 -21.31 7.80
N PRO A 45 9.42 -22.49 8.40
CA PRO A 45 10.18 -23.69 8.05
C PRO A 45 9.41 -24.60 7.08
N LYS A 46 10.11 -25.12 6.07
CA LYS A 46 9.58 -26.03 5.05
C LYS A 46 10.60 -27.12 4.73
N ALA A 47 10.13 -28.24 4.19
CA ALA A 47 11.00 -29.31 3.73
C ALA A 47 10.50 -29.92 2.42
N LEU A 48 11.45 -30.43 1.63
CA LEU A 48 11.20 -31.25 0.45
C LEU A 48 11.95 -32.56 0.64
N ALA A 49 11.31 -33.71 0.38
CA ALA A 49 11.95 -35.01 0.54
C ALA A 49 11.54 -35.98 -0.57
N VAL A 50 12.45 -36.90 -0.91
CA VAL A 50 12.13 -38.10 -1.69
C VAL A 50 12.52 -39.32 -0.86
N ALA A 51 11.55 -40.18 -0.56
CA ALA A 51 11.77 -41.41 0.18
C ALA A 51 10.68 -42.43 -0.19
N ASP A 52 11.04 -43.72 -0.22
CA ASP A 52 10.10 -44.83 -0.43
C ASP A 52 9.16 -44.67 -1.63
N GLY A 53 9.70 -44.16 -2.75
CA GLY A 53 8.95 -43.90 -3.98
C GLY A 53 7.95 -42.73 -3.89
N ARG A 54 8.10 -41.86 -2.89
CA ARG A 54 7.25 -40.68 -2.67
C ARG A 54 8.07 -39.40 -2.76
N LEU A 55 7.47 -38.38 -3.36
CA LEU A 55 7.90 -37.00 -3.22
C LEU A 55 7.00 -36.33 -2.17
N GLU A 56 7.61 -35.76 -1.13
CA GLU A 56 6.93 -35.06 -0.05
C GLU A 56 7.26 -33.56 -0.09
N VAL A 57 6.21 -32.74 0.06
CA VAL A 57 6.33 -31.29 0.24
C VAL A 57 5.74 -30.91 1.60
N ALA A 58 6.60 -30.68 2.59
CA ALA A 58 6.19 -30.23 3.91
C ALA A 58 6.07 -28.71 3.91
N LEU A 59 4.83 -28.21 3.87
CA LEU A 59 4.52 -26.78 3.95
C LEU A 59 4.81 -26.17 5.32
N PHE A 60 4.95 -27.02 6.33
CA PHE A 60 5.53 -26.71 7.62
C PHE A 60 6.38 -27.90 8.08
N ALA A 61 7.66 -27.65 8.38
CA ALA A 61 8.57 -28.65 8.93
C ALA A 61 9.09 -28.16 10.29
N PRO A 62 8.71 -28.77 11.43
CA PRO A 62 9.14 -28.28 12.75
C PRO A 62 10.66 -28.11 12.85
N THR A 63 11.10 -27.00 13.46
CA THR A 63 12.50 -26.76 13.83
C THR A 63 12.61 -26.49 15.32
N GLU A 64 13.82 -26.44 15.87
CA GLU A 64 14.02 -26.02 17.26
C GLU A 64 13.52 -24.58 17.50
N GLU A 65 13.70 -23.69 16.51
CA GLU A 65 13.25 -22.30 16.56
C GLU A 65 11.72 -22.17 16.42
N VAL A 66 11.11 -22.97 15.54
CA VAL A 66 9.69 -22.95 15.25
C VAL A 66 9.14 -24.38 15.37
N PRO A 67 8.88 -24.87 16.61
CA PRO A 67 8.51 -26.27 16.85
C PRO A 67 7.08 -26.61 16.44
N ALA A 68 6.22 -25.60 16.26
CA ALA A 68 4.86 -25.77 15.78
C ALA A 68 4.34 -24.48 15.12
N TYR A 69 3.53 -24.63 14.07
CA TYR A 69 2.70 -23.55 13.55
C TYR A 69 1.31 -23.65 14.16
N ARG A 70 0.92 -22.60 14.88
CA ARG A 70 -0.43 -22.43 15.43
C ARG A 70 -1.04 -21.21 14.76
N PRO A 71 -2.02 -21.38 13.86
CA PRO A 71 -2.74 -20.26 13.28
C PRO A 71 -3.33 -19.38 14.39
N ARG A 72 -3.28 -18.06 14.19
CA ARG A 72 -4.00 -17.12 15.04
C ARG A 72 -5.48 -17.11 14.66
N PHE A 73 -6.28 -16.40 15.44
CA PHE A 73 -7.72 -16.36 15.24
C PHE A 73 -8.05 -15.78 13.86
N GLY A 74 -8.73 -16.57 13.02
CA GLY A 74 -9.05 -16.22 11.64
C GLY A 74 -7.85 -16.05 10.70
N GLU A 75 -6.62 -16.35 11.15
CA GLU A 75 -5.42 -16.32 10.31
C GLU A 75 -5.50 -17.43 9.26
N ALA A 76 -5.17 -17.09 8.02
CA ALA A 76 -4.94 -18.04 6.95
C ALA A 76 -3.47 -17.95 6.48
N LYS A 77 -3.04 -18.97 5.75
CA LYS A 77 -1.80 -18.91 4.99
C LYS A 77 -1.92 -19.70 3.70
N ARG A 78 -1.66 -19.05 2.57
CA ARG A 78 -1.57 -19.72 1.27
C ARG A 78 -0.14 -20.16 0.97
N HIS A 79 -0.04 -21.27 0.26
CA HIS A 79 1.21 -21.76 -0.32
C HIS A 79 0.98 -22.10 -1.79
N ASP A 80 1.86 -21.61 -2.65
CA ASP A 80 1.81 -21.93 -4.08
C ASP A 80 2.80 -23.05 -4.38
N LEU A 81 2.27 -24.16 -4.92
CA LEU A 81 3.03 -25.32 -5.33
C LEU A 81 2.91 -25.49 -6.84
N TRP A 82 4.04 -25.75 -7.48
CA TRP A 82 4.11 -26.06 -8.91
C TRP A 82 4.52 -27.51 -9.07
N LEU A 83 3.69 -28.29 -9.76
CA LEU A 83 3.94 -29.71 -10.02
C LEU A 83 4.11 -29.94 -11.53
N SER A 84 5.21 -30.56 -11.91
CA SER A 84 5.48 -30.96 -13.30
C SER A 84 5.70 -32.46 -13.37
N PHE A 85 5.13 -33.10 -14.38
CA PHE A 85 5.22 -34.55 -14.60
C PHE A 85 5.75 -34.82 -16.00
N TRP A 86 6.59 -35.84 -16.15
CA TRP A 86 7.07 -36.29 -17.46
C TRP A 86 7.17 -37.82 -17.52
N PRO A 87 6.99 -38.42 -18.71
CA PRO A 87 7.16 -39.85 -18.92
C PRO A 87 8.64 -40.25 -18.98
N ALA A 88 8.93 -41.55 -18.85
CA ALA A 88 10.28 -42.11 -18.82
C ALA A 88 11.13 -41.74 -20.03
N GLU A 89 10.53 -41.70 -21.22
CA GLU A 89 11.18 -41.37 -22.49
C GLU A 89 11.48 -39.88 -22.67
N ALA A 90 10.90 -39.01 -21.83
CA ALA A 90 11.04 -37.56 -21.91
C ALA A 90 11.68 -36.98 -20.65
N ASN A 91 12.70 -37.66 -20.12
CA ASN A 91 13.49 -37.10 -19.03
C ASN A 91 14.03 -35.73 -19.42
N PRO A 92 13.73 -34.69 -18.64
CA PRO A 92 14.17 -33.34 -18.98
C PRO A 92 15.69 -33.24 -18.78
N PRO A 93 16.35 -32.30 -19.46
CA PRO A 93 17.78 -32.08 -19.26
C PRO A 93 18.04 -31.62 -17.81
N ALA A 94 19.26 -31.81 -17.33
CA ALA A 94 19.61 -31.64 -15.91
C ALA A 94 19.33 -30.23 -15.36
N GLU A 95 19.35 -29.22 -16.22
CA GLU A 95 19.07 -27.82 -15.90
C GLU A 95 17.57 -27.48 -15.81
N ALA A 96 16.69 -28.32 -16.36
CA ALA A 96 15.26 -28.00 -16.44
C ALA A 96 14.56 -27.92 -15.08
N PRO A 97 14.82 -28.79 -14.09
CA PRO A 97 14.24 -28.64 -12.76
C PRO A 97 14.59 -27.30 -12.10
N GLN A 98 15.83 -26.83 -12.28
CA GLN A 98 16.24 -25.50 -11.80
C GLN A 98 15.46 -24.38 -12.50
N ALA A 99 15.29 -24.47 -13.82
CA ALA A 99 14.50 -23.51 -14.59
C ALA A 99 13.02 -23.51 -14.16
N LEU A 100 12.44 -24.67 -13.87
CA LEU A 100 11.08 -24.79 -13.35
C LEU A 100 10.95 -24.21 -11.93
N GLY A 101 11.96 -24.40 -11.08
CA GLY A 101 12.04 -23.74 -9.78
C GLY A 101 12.05 -22.22 -9.89
N LEU A 102 12.87 -21.66 -10.79
CA LEU A 102 12.88 -20.22 -11.07
C LEU A 102 11.52 -19.74 -11.61
N LEU A 103 10.89 -20.50 -12.50
CA LEU A 103 9.56 -20.19 -13.03
C LEU A 103 8.49 -20.14 -11.93
N ALA A 104 8.60 -21.00 -10.93
CA ALA A 104 7.67 -21.00 -9.79
C ALA A 104 7.82 -19.74 -8.93
N ASP A 105 9.06 -19.24 -8.73
CA ASP A 105 9.34 -18.03 -7.97
C ASP A 105 9.00 -16.74 -8.75
N GLU A 106 9.28 -16.74 -10.05
CA GLU A 106 9.14 -15.62 -10.98
C GLU A 106 8.33 -16.04 -12.22
N PRO A 107 7.01 -16.28 -12.10
CA PRO A 107 6.20 -16.68 -13.23
C PRO A 107 6.17 -15.58 -14.30
N PRO A 108 6.11 -15.92 -15.61
CA PRO A 108 6.10 -14.94 -16.68
C PRO A 108 4.84 -14.08 -16.59
N ARG A 109 5.00 -12.77 -16.75
CA ARG A 109 3.89 -11.80 -16.65
C ARG A 109 3.76 -11.03 -17.93
N LEU A 110 2.54 -10.97 -18.44
CA LEU A 110 2.21 -10.02 -19.51
C LEU A 110 2.03 -8.64 -18.86
N PHE A 111 3.09 -7.84 -18.91
CA PHE A 111 3.14 -6.58 -18.21
C PHE A 111 3.71 -5.48 -19.12
N ASP A 112 2.90 -4.44 -19.39
CA ASP A 112 3.31 -3.25 -20.14
C ASP A 112 3.15 -2.01 -19.25
N ARG A 113 4.29 -1.54 -18.73
CA ARG A 113 4.38 -0.37 -17.84
C ARG A 113 3.64 0.84 -18.41
N ASP A 114 3.93 1.13 -19.67
CA ASP A 114 3.53 2.32 -20.36
C ASP A 114 2.01 2.34 -20.59
N TRP A 115 1.42 1.19 -20.87
CA TRP A 115 -0.02 0.99 -20.97
C TRP A 115 -0.70 1.13 -19.62
N PHE A 116 -0.19 0.48 -18.56
CA PHE A 116 -0.78 0.58 -17.22
C PHE A 116 -0.86 2.04 -16.75
N CYS A 117 0.25 2.78 -16.84
CA CYS A 117 0.32 4.17 -16.41
C CYS A 117 -0.58 5.12 -17.23
N ARG A 118 -0.80 4.85 -18.52
CA ARG A 118 -1.62 5.72 -19.39
C ARG A 118 -3.09 5.31 -19.48
N SER A 119 -3.43 4.08 -19.13
CA SER A 119 -4.81 3.57 -19.21
C SER A 119 -5.78 4.30 -18.29
N GLY A 120 -5.28 4.88 -17.19
CA GLY A 120 -6.11 5.42 -16.11
C GLY A 120 -6.89 4.34 -15.34
N GLY A 121 -6.66 3.05 -15.62
CA GLY A 121 -7.36 1.93 -14.97
C GLY A 121 -6.81 1.59 -13.59
N VAL A 122 -5.53 1.83 -13.37
CA VAL A 122 -4.88 1.79 -12.07
C VAL A 122 -4.22 3.15 -11.90
N ASN A 123 -4.64 3.92 -10.90
CA ASN A 123 -4.15 5.27 -10.64
C ASN A 123 -2.67 5.23 -10.21
N VAL A 124 -1.78 5.08 -11.19
CA VAL A 124 -0.36 4.83 -11.00
C VAL A 124 0.50 5.90 -11.66
N LEU A 125 1.70 6.10 -11.12
CA LEU A 125 2.58 7.17 -11.54
C LEU A 125 3.13 6.94 -12.95
N ASP A 126 3.10 7.98 -13.78
CA ASP A 126 3.68 7.97 -15.12
C ASP A 126 5.23 7.93 -15.03
N PRO A 127 5.92 6.99 -15.72
CA PRO A 127 7.38 6.91 -15.73
C PRO A 127 8.08 8.21 -16.14
N ARG A 128 7.45 9.01 -17.02
CA ARG A 128 7.96 10.33 -17.45
C ARG A 128 8.07 11.31 -16.30
N TRP A 129 7.41 11.05 -15.18
CA TRP A 129 7.56 11.86 -13.98
C TRP A 129 9.00 11.91 -13.49
N PHE A 130 9.67 10.76 -13.39
CA PHE A 130 11.07 10.71 -12.95
C PHE A 130 12.03 11.27 -13.98
N GLU A 131 11.70 11.24 -15.26
CA GLU A 131 12.49 11.91 -16.32
C GLU A 131 12.53 13.43 -16.09
N ASN A 132 11.43 14.01 -15.59
CA ASN A 132 11.32 15.45 -15.31
C ASN A 132 11.82 15.83 -13.90
N GLN A 133 12.13 14.86 -13.04
CA GLN A 133 12.55 15.08 -11.65
C GLN A 133 13.80 14.24 -11.29
N PRO A 134 14.96 14.47 -11.95
CA PRO A 134 16.14 13.60 -11.82
C PRO A 134 16.69 13.51 -10.40
N ARG A 135 16.65 14.60 -9.62
CA ARG A 135 17.08 14.60 -8.20
C ARG A 135 16.18 13.74 -7.32
N LEU A 136 14.87 13.77 -7.56
CA LEU A 136 13.91 12.93 -6.83
C LEU A 136 14.11 11.46 -7.22
N LYS A 137 14.29 11.17 -8.52
CA LYS A 137 14.61 9.83 -9.02
C LYS A 137 15.87 9.28 -8.34
N GLU A 138 16.96 10.04 -8.35
CA GLU A 138 18.24 9.63 -7.73
C GLU A 138 18.07 9.38 -6.23
N TRP A 139 17.38 10.28 -5.51
CA TRP A 139 17.12 10.12 -4.09
C TRP A 139 16.31 8.84 -3.81
N VAL A 140 15.25 8.61 -4.57
CA VAL A 140 14.39 7.44 -4.45
C VAL A 140 15.18 6.16 -4.73
N GLN A 141 15.97 6.12 -5.81
CA GLN A 141 16.82 4.97 -6.14
C GLN A 141 17.89 4.71 -5.07
N THR A 142 18.49 5.76 -4.52
CA THR A 142 19.49 5.64 -3.46
C THR A 142 18.88 5.12 -2.16
N ARG A 143 17.68 5.57 -1.81
CA ARG A 143 17.00 5.17 -0.56
C ARG A 143 16.32 3.82 -0.67
N TYR A 144 15.76 3.50 -1.84
CA TYR A 144 14.82 2.39 -2.03
C TYR A 144 15.26 1.40 -3.14
N GLY A 145 16.46 1.52 -3.70
CA GLY A 145 16.94 0.63 -4.76
C GLY A 145 17.32 -0.79 -4.30
N ASP A 146 17.55 -0.97 -3.00
CA ASP A 146 17.68 -2.30 -2.39
C ASP A 146 16.33 -2.75 -1.83
N VAL A 147 15.77 -3.74 -2.52
CA VAL A 147 14.42 -4.28 -2.33
C VAL A 147 14.42 -5.69 -1.74
N SER A 148 15.59 -6.12 -1.27
CA SER A 148 15.74 -7.43 -0.65
C SER A 148 14.90 -7.51 0.62
N THR A 149 14.31 -8.68 0.89
CA THR A 149 13.50 -8.88 2.10
C THR A 149 14.29 -8.55 3.36
N ALA A 150 15.59 -8.88 3.37
CA ALA A 150 16.52 -8.56 4.45
C ALA A 150 16.64 -7.05 4.71
N ARG A 151 16.68 -6.24 3.65
CA ARG A 151 16.76 -4.76 3.78
C ARG A 151 15.44 -4.13 4.18
N LEU A 152 14.35 -4.58 3.56
CA LEU A 152 13.03 -3.95 3.67
C LEU A 152 12.31 -4.32 4.95
N THR A 153 12.32 -5.60 5.26
CA THR A 153 11.54 -6.21 6.33
C THR A 153 12.46 -6.71 7.44
N GLY A 154 13.61 -7.29 7.05
CA GLY A 154 14.48 -8.07 7.94
C GLY A 154 13.82 -9.34 8.48
N ARG A 155 12.64 -9.72 7.95
CA ARG A 155 11.77 -10.75 8.52
C ARG A 155 11.42 -11.78 7.45
N PHE A 156 11.57 -13.04 7.83
CA PHE A 156 11.24 -14.22 7.05
C PHE A 156 10.37 -15.10 7.93
N GLY A 157 9.68 -16.05 7.33
CA GLY A 157 8.91 -17.06 8.05
C GLY A 157 7.51 -17.24 7.49
N ILE A 158 6.91 -18.37 7.85
CA ILE A 158 5.57 -18.76 7.39
C ILE A 158 4.52 -17.70 7.72
N ARG A 159 4.64 -17.00 8.85
CA ARG A 159 3.75 -15.89 9.21
C ARG A 159 4.26 -14.58 8.62
N ASP A 160 5.48 -14.20 8.97
CA ASP A 160 6.00 -12.85 8.83
C ASP A 160 6.38 -12.44 7.40
N PHE A 161 6.72 -13.41 6.53
CA PHE A 161 7.16 -13.09 5.17
C PHE A 161 6.08 -12.32 4.39
N GLY A 162 6.47 -11.15 3.89
CA GLY A 162 5.64 -10.26 3.09
C GLY A 162 5.24 -8.96 3.81
N ASP A 163 5.33 -8.89 5.14
CA ASP A 163 5.05 -7.65 5.88
C ASP A 163 6.32 -7.05 6.50
N MET A 164 6.20 -5.87 7.11
CA MET A 164 7.29 -5.07 7.63
C MET A 164 7.05 -4.70 9.10
N PRO A 165 8.10 -4.70 9.93
CA PRO A 165 8.01 -4.13 11.26
C PRO A 165 7.83 -2.61 11.19
N TYR A 166 7.08 -2.09 12.15
CA TYR A 166 6.97 -0.68 12.49
C TYR A 166 8.03 -0.31 13.54
N THR A 167 8.28 0.99 13.70
CA THR A 167 9.42 1.50 14.50
C THR A 167 9.37 1.15 15.99
N ASN A 168 8.20 0.76 16.50
CA ASN A 168 7.97 0.35 17.90
C ASN A 168 7.85 -1.18 18.07
N GLY A 169 8.21 -1.97 17.06
CA GLY A 169 8.15 -3.43 17.09
C GLY A 169 6.77 -4.03 16.75
N GLN A 170 5.79 -3.22 16.40
CA GLN A 170 4.52 -3.69 15.84
C GLN A 170 4.68 -4.12 14.37
N TRP A 171 3.74 -4.88 13.84
CA TRP A 171 3.61 -5.18 12.42
C TRP A 171 2.82 -4.11 11.70
N ARG A 172 3.18 -3.84 10.45
CA ARG A 172 2.56 -2.77 9.67
C ARG A 172 1.22 -3.20 9.10
N ASN A 173 0.97 -4.47 8.85
CA ASN A 173 -0.31 -4.96 8.33
C ASN A 173 -0.85 -4.12 7.15
N GLY A 174 0.04 -3.79 6.19
CA GLY A 174 -0.29 -2.95 5.04
C GLY A 174 -0.51 -1.45 5.30
N TYR A 175 -0.19 -0.95 6.49
CA TYR A 175 -0.21 0.48 6.82
C TYR A 175 0.59 1.29 5.80
N TRP A 176 0.17 2.53 5.54
CA TRP A 176 0.76 3.41 4.53
C TRP A 176 0.67 2.92 3.07
N ALA A 177 -0.31 2.05 2.74
CA ALA A 177 -0.55 1.59 1.37
C ALA A 177 0.70 1.00 0.70
N MET A 178 1.39 0.10 1.40
CA MET A 178 2.64 -0.48 0.89
C MET A 178 2.47 -1.25 -0.43
N VAL A 179 1.32 -1.89 -0.66
CA VAL A 179 1.02 -2.54 -1.95
C VAL A 179 1.01 -1.52 -3.08
N GLN A 180 0.23 -0.45 -2.93
CA GLN A 180 0.16 0.63 -3.92
C GLN A 180 1.52 1.29 -4.09
N GLY A 181 2.27 1.56 -3.02
CA GLY A 181 3.62 2.11 -3.09
C GLY A 181 4.59 1.27 -3.90
N ALA A 182 4.60 -0.04 -3.62
CA ALA A 182 5.50 -0.98 -4.27
C ALA A 182 5.16 -1.13 -5.75
N LEU A 183 3.87 -1.22 -6.08
CA LEU A 183 3.42 -1.16 -7.47
C LEU A 183 3.91 0.11 -8.14
N ASN A 184 3.59 1.28 -7.58
CA ASN A 184 3.93 2.55 -8.19
C ASN A 184 5.43 2.73 -8.40
N PHE A 185 6.24 2.35 -7.43
CA PHE A 185 7.66 2.49 -7.61
C PHE A 185 8.20 1.49 -8.63
N GLY A 186 7.73 0.24 -8.65
CA GLY A 186 8.12 -0.74 -9.67
C GLY A 186 7.73 -0.29 -11.08
N LEU A 187 6.55 0.29 -11.23
CA LEU A 187 6.09 0.87 -12.48
C LEU A 187 7.02 2.01 -12.92
N VAL A 188 7.30 2.99 -12.07
CA VAL A 188 7.95 4.23 -12.51
C VAL A 188 9.46 4.04 -12.65
N SER A 189 10.07 3.24 -11.78
CA SER A 189 11.49 2.91 -11.89
C SER A 189 11.78 1.91 -13.01
N GLY A 190 10.80 1.09 -13.39
CA GLY A 190 11.00 -0.06 -14.27
C GLY A 190 11.69 -1.24 -13.57
N ASP A 191 11.83 -1.22 -12.24
CA ASP A 191 12.41 -2.30 -11.46
C ASP A 191 11.33 -3.35 -11.11
N PRO A 192 11.33 -4.54 -11.76
CA PRO A 192 10.29 -5.55 -11.55
C PRO A 192 10.27 -6.11 -10.13
N ARG A 193 11.39 -6.02 -9.41
CA ARG A 193 11.48 -6.52 -8.02
C ARG A 193 10.53 -5.78 -7.08
N TRP A 194 10.19 -4.52 -7.37
CA TRP A 194 9.18 -3.78 -6.62
C TRP A 194 7.75 -4.25 -6.92
N ILE A 195 7.49 -4.69 -8.15
CA ILE A 195 6.21 -5.31 -8.51
C ILE A 195 6.08 -6.64 -7.76
N GLU A 196 7.12 -7.47 -7.75
CA GLU A 196 7.14 -8.70 -6.93
C GLU A 196 6.92 -8.41 -5.45
N ARG A 197 7.59 -7.39 -4.91
CA ARG A 197 7.39 -6.98 -3.51
C ARG A 197 5.94 -6.63 -3.22
N SER A 198 5.26 -5.94 -4.14
CA SER A 198 3.85 -5.60 -3.96
C SER A 198 2.96 -6.85 -3.84
N PHE A 199 3.34 -7.94 -4.52
CA PHE A 199 2.59 -9.19 -4.50
C PHE A 199 2.84 -9.92 -3.18
N GLU A 200 4.10 -9.97 -2.72
CA GLU A 200 4.45 -10.51 -1.41
C GLU A 200 3.67 -9.82 -0.28
N ILE A 201 3.59 -8.47 -0.32
CA ILE A 201 2.84 -7.68 0.66
C ILE A 201 1.33 -7.95 0.54
N ALA A 202 0.77 -7.90 -0.67
CA ALA A 202 -0.67 -8.10 -0.85
C ALA A 202 -1.13 -9.48 -0.40
N ARG A 203 -0.34 -10.52 -0.68
CA ARG A 203 -0.63 -11.89 -0.25
C ARG A 203 -0.55 -12.04 1.26
N HIS A 204 0.44 -11.41 1.90
CA HIS A 204 0.52 -11.41 3.35
C HIS A 204 -0.72 -10.74 3.96
N ILE A 205 -1.12 -9.57 3.47
CA ILE A 205 -2.32 -8.88 3.99
C ILE A 205 -3.58 -9.72 3.77
N ALA A 206 -3.70 -10.31 2.57
CA ALA A 206 -4.86 -11.12 2.20
C ALA A 206 -5.00 -12.37 3.06
N ASP A 207 -3.90 -12.98 3.50
CA ASP A 207 -3.92 -14.27 4.21
C ASP A 207 -3.79 -14.10 5.75
N VAL A 208 -2.81 -13.31 6.19
CA VAL A 208 -2.34 -13.27 7.59
C VAL A 208 -2.95 -12.11 8.38
N ASP A 209 -3.07 -10.94 7.75
CA ASP A 209 -3.62 -9.73 8.41
C ASP A 209 -5.15 -9.66 8.34
N THR A 210 -5.77 -10.41 7.43
CA THR A 210 -7.21 -10.43 7.23
C THR A 210 -7.85 -11.59 7.99
N VAL A 211 -8.99 -11.34 8.64
CA VAL A 211 -9.69 -12.33 9.45
C VAL A 211 -10.64 -13.17 8.59
N HIS A 212 -10.31 -14.45 8.43
CA HIS A 212 -11.08 -15.44 7.67
C HIS A 212 -11.93 -16.32 8.59
N LEU A 213 -13.15 -15.86 8.90
CA LEU A 213 -14.12 -16.67 9.63
C LEU A 213 -15.24 -17.14 8.70
N PRO A 214 -15.68 -18.41 8.78
CA PRO A 214 -16.81 -18.86 8.01
C PRO A 214 -18.10 -18.15 8.49
N PRO A 215 -19.11 -17.95 7.62
CA PRO A 215 -20.28 -17.12 7.95
C PRO A 215 -21.10 -17.60 9.17
N ASP A 216 -21.04 -18.89 9.50
CA ASP A 216 -21.70 -19.52 10.63
C ASP A 216 -20.90 -19.46 11.94
N HIS A 217 -19.65 -18.98 11.90
CA HIS A 217 -18.85 -18.77 13.09
C HIS A 217 -19.48 -17.65 13.96
N PRO A 218 -19.63 -17.84 15.29
CA PRO A 218 -20.26 -16.86 16.17
C PRO A 218 -19.67 -15.45 16.06
N ASP A 219 -18.36 -15.37 15.86
CA ASP A 219 -17.62 -14.11 15.80
C ASP A 219 -17.55 -13.50 14.38
N ALA A 220 -18.08 -14.17 13.34
CA ALA A 220 -17.99 -13.68 11.96
C ALA A 220 -18.68 -12.32 11.77
N ALA A 221 -19.78 -12.09 12.47
CA ALA A 221 -20.49 -10.81 12.43
C ALA A 221 -19.62 -9.65 12.93
N GLU A 222 -18.74 -9.90 13.88
CA GLU A 222 -17.89 -8.87 14.47
C GLU A 222 -16.54 -8.75 13.74
N TRP A 223 -15.95 -9.87 13.31
CA TRP A 223 -14.55 -9.90 12.87
C TRP A 223 -14.35 -10.35 11.42
N GLY A 224 -15.29 -11.08 10.81
CA GLY A 224 -15.10 -11.65 9.48
C GLY A 224 -14.81 -10.58 8.41
N GLY A 225 -13.68 -10.69 7.73
CA GLY A 225 -13.21 -9.75 6.72
C GLY A 225 -12.48 -8.52 7.26
N LEU A 226 -12.35 -8.34 8.58
CA LEU A 226 -11.52 -7.28 9.16
C LEU A 226 -10.06 -7.46 8.68
N THR A 227 -9.42 -6.38 8.26
CA THR A 227 -7.95 -6.34 8.21
C THR A 227 -7.45 -5.72 9.52
N CYS A 228 -6.64 -6.49 10.26
CA CYS A 228 -6.13 -6.12 11.57
C CYS A 228 -5.19 -4.93 11.49
N ALA A 229 -5.35 -3.97 12.41
CA ALA A 229 -4.43 -2.84 12.51
C ALA A 229 -3.08 -3.18 13.17
N LEU A 230 -2.19 -2.19 13.31
CA LEU A 230 -0.88 -2.34 13.97
C LEU A 230 -0.98 -3.14 15.28
N GLY A 231 -0.23 -4.23 15.34
CA GLY A 231 -0.19 -5.11 16.50
C GLY A 231 1.20 -5.66 16.73
N ILE A 232 1.47 -6.16 17.94
CA ILE A 232 2.71 -6.93 18.20
C ILE A 232 2.71 -8.30 17.49
N ASP A 233 1.57 -8.69 16.94
CA ASP A 233 1.35 -9.86 16.10
C ASP A 233 0.46 -9.39 14.91
N HIS A 234 0.39 -10.17 13.84
CA HIS A 234 -0.34 -9.82 12.63
C HIS A 234 -1.86 -9.85 12.81
N SER A 235 -2.33 -10.82 13.61
CA SER A 235 -3.76 -11.06 13.89
C SER A 235 -4.08 -10.83 15.37
N VAL A 236 -3.85 -9.61 15.86
CA VAL A 236 -4.17 -9.21 17.25
C VAL A 236 -5.62 -8.74 17.37
N HIS A 237 -6.37 -9.29 18.32
CA HIS A 237 -7.75 -8.86 18.63
C HIS A 237 -7.81 -8.04 19.94
N GLY A 238 -7.37 -6.78 19.84
CA GLY A 238 -7.44 -5.79 20.92
C GLY A 238 -8.11 -4.48 20.47
N GLY A 239 -8.18 -3.48 21.35
CA GLY A 239 -8.89 -2.23 21.07
C GLY A 239 -8.46 -1.51 19.77
N ASN A 240 -7.17 -1.56 19.43
CA ASN A 240 -6.65 -0.93 18.21
C ASN A 240 -6.89 -1.76 16.93
N ALA A 241 -7.19 -3.06 17.04
CA ALA A 241 -7.26 -3.98 15.89
C ALA A 241 -8.27 -3.54 14.81
N LYS A 242 -9.34 -2.86 15.24
CA LYS A 242 -10.43 -2.42 14.37
C LYS A 242 -10.26 -1.01 13.82
N TRP A 243 -9.06 -0.45 13.90
CA TRP A 243 -8.83 0.93 13.48
C TRP A 243 -9.22 1.10 12.00
N PRO A 244 -10.19 1.99 11.66
CA PRO A 244 -10.71 2.04 10.29
C PRO A 244 -9.68 2.45 9.23
N ALA A 245 -8.59 3.11 9.64
CA ALA A 245 -7.48 3.44 8.75
C ALA A 245 -6.73 2.22 8.17
N PHE A 246 -7.01 1.01 8.69
CA PHE A 246 -6.43 -0.26 8.25
C PHE A 246 -7.37 -1.11 7.43
N GLN A 247 -8.57 -0.63 7.13
CA GLN A 247 -9.48 -1.33 6.23
C GLN A 247 -9.01 -1.06 4.80
N ILE A 248 -7.95 -1.79 4.42
CA ILE A 248 -7.13 -1.59 3.24
C ILE A 248 -7.52 -2.54 2.09
N GLY A 249 -8.78 -2.99 2.06
CA GLY A 249 -9.31 -3.85 1.01
C GLY A 249 -9.07 -3.28 -0.40
N GLU A 250 -8.97 -1.95 -0.56
CA GLU A 250 -8.60 -1.32 -1.82
C GLU A 250 -7.26 -1.80 -2.37
N SER A 251 -6.28 -2.08 -1.49
CA SER A 251 -4.95 -2.53 -1.89
C SER A 251 -5.00 -3.96 -2.43
N LEU A 252 -5.85 -4.80 -1.84
CA LEU A 252 -6.07 -6.17 -2.30
C LEU A 252 -6.84 -6.21 -3.63
N LEU A 253 -7.82 -5.32 -3.81
CA LEU A 253 -8.55 -5.20 -5.07
C LEU A 253 -7.68 -4.62 -6.19
N LEU A 254 -6.75 -3.71 -5.87
CA LEU A 254 -5.73 -3.25 -6.80
C LEU A 254 -4.80 -4.41 -7.20
N HIS A 255 -4.34 -5.21 -6.24
CA HIS A 255 -3.53 -6.39 -6.53
C HIS A 255 -4.29 -7.40 -7.42
N TYR A 256 -5.59 -7.61 -7.18
CA TYR A 256 -6.44 -8.42 -8.06
C TYR A 256 -6.49 -7.87 -9.48
N TRP A 257 -6.64 -6.56 -9.69
CA TRP A 257 -6.62 -5.99 -11.04
C TRP A 257 -5.28 -6.20 -11.76
N MET A 258 -4.18 -6.18 -11.02
CA MET A 258 -2.84 -6.36 -11.59
C MET A 258 -2.53 -7.83 -11.92
N THR A 259 -3.15 -8.78 -11.24
CA THR A 259 -2.72 -10.20 -11.26
C THR A 259 -3.80 -11.20 -11.62
N GLY A 260 -5.07 -10.83 -11.46
CA GLY A 260 -6.19 -11.76 -11.48
C GLY A 260 -6.30 -12.63 -10.23
N ASP A 261 -5.53 -12.38 -9.16
CA ASP A 261 -5.51 -13.24 -7.96
C ASP A 261 -6.89 -13.30 -7.25
N PRO A 262 -7.58 -14.46 -7.29
CA PRO A 262 -8.94 -14.58 -6.76
C PRO A 262 -8.98 -14.45 -5.24
N ASP A 263 -7.91 -14.78 -4.52
CA ASP A 263 -7.88 -14.72 -3.06
C ASP A 263 -7.75 -13.27 -2.59
N SER A 264 -6.94 -12.48 -3.29
CA SER A 264 -6.88 -11.03 -3.09
C SER A 264 -8.24 -10.37 -3.34
N ARG A 265 -8.96 -10.80 -4.39
CA ARG A 265 -10.34 -10.35 -4.62
C ARG A 265 -11.27 -10.74 -3.46
N ALA A 266 -11.21 -11.99 -3.02
CA ALA A 266 -12.08 -12.50 -1.95
C ALA A 266 -11.84 -11.75 -0.63
N ALA A 267 -10.58 -11.58 -0.22
CA ALA A 267 -10.20 -10.86 0.99
C ALA A 267 -10.56 -9.37 0.90
N GLY A 268 -10.30 -8.71 -0.23
CA GLY A 268 -10.68 -7.32 -0.45
C GLY A 268 -12.20 -7.08 -0.37
N LEU A 269 -13.00 -8.00 -0.94
CA LEU A 269 -14.46 -7.93 -0.84
C LEU A 269 -14.97 -8.28 0.57
N ALA A 270 -14.34 -9.22 1.26
CA ALA A 270 -14.65 -9.50 2.66
C ALA A 270 -14.42 -8.25 3.54
N ASN A 271 -13.34 -7.51 3.28
CA ASN A 271 -13.08 -6.25 3.96
C ASN A 271 -14.12 -5.16 3.65
N ALA A 272 -14.56 -5.05 2.39
CA ALA A 272 -15.65 -4.17 2.02
C ALA A 272 -16.98 -4.52 2.73
N GLU A 273 -17.31 -5.81 2.83
CA GLU A 273 -18.49 -6.28 3.57
C GLU A 273 -18.36 -6.03 5.09
N TYR A 274 -17.17 -6.18 5.65
CA TYR A 274 -16.88 -5.78 7.03
C TYR A 274 -17.16 -4.29 7.25
N ILE A 275 -16.68 -3.41 6.34
CA ILE A 275 -16.92 -1.96 6.42
C ILE A 275 -18.42 -1.66 6.36
N LEU A 276 -19.17 -2.25 5.42
CA LEU A 276 -20.62 -2.04 5.31
C LEU A 276 -21.36 -2.44 6.58
N ARG A 277 -21.00 -3.60 7.14
CA ARG A 277 -21.65 -4.18 8.32
C ARG A 277 -21.36 -3.38 9.59
N THR A 278 -20.10 -3.01 9.81
CA THR A 278 -19.64 -2.35 11.04
C THR A 278 -19.64 -0.83 10.97
N ARG A 279 -19.82 -0.26 9.77
CA ARG A 279 -19.73 1.18 9.50
C ARG A 279 -18.36 1.76 9.85
N ALA A 280 -17.30 0.98 9.62
CA ALA A 280 -15.93 1.35 9.99
C ALA A 280 -15.56 2.76 9.48
N GLY A 281 -15.19 3.65 10.41
CA GLY A 281 -14.75 5.02 10.08
C GLY A 281 -15.86 6.01 9.75
N TRP A 282 -17.12 5.57 9.62
CA TRP A 282 -18.23 6.49 9.33
C TRP A 282 -18.51 7.40 10.53
N GLY A 283 -18.39 8.72 10.33
CA GLY A 283 -18.50 9.72 11.40
C GLY A 283 -17.24 9.86 12.25
N SER A 284 -16.10 9.32 11.82
CA SER A 284 -14.84 9.52 12.52
C SER A 284 -14.33 10.96 12.34
N PRO A 285 -13.80 11.62 13.37
CA PRO A 285 -13.19 12.94 13.23
C PRO A 285 -11.82 12.93 12.56
N GLU A 286 -11.29 11.75 12.22
CA GLU A 286 -10.04 11.59 11.48
C GLU A 286 -10.31 11.27 10.00
N ALA A 287 -9.87 12.16 9.11
CA ALA A 287 -10.05 12.04 7.67
C ALA A 287 -9.44 10.74 7.13
N ARG A 288 -8.34 10.28 7.72
CA ARG A 288 -7.70 8.99 7.38
C ARG A 288 -8.62 7.79 7.59
N GLN A 289 -9.36 7.78 8.69
CA GLN A 289 -10.28 6.67 9.03
C GLN A 289 -11.45 6.60 8.07
N GLN A 290 -11.90 7.76 7.57
CA GLN A 290 -12.95 7.86 6.56
C GLN A 290 -12.43 7.46 5.18
N ALA A 291 -11.26 8.00 4.80
CA ALA A 291 -10.69 7.86 3.47
C ALA A 291 -10.51 6.39 3.06
N ARG A 292 -9.88 5.56 3.90
CA ARG A 292 -9.58 4.16 3.58
C ARG A 292 -10.83 3.31 3.40
N ALA A 293 -11.76 3.41 4.34
CA ALA A 293 -13.02 2.69 4.27
C ALA A 293 -13.82 3.08 3.01
N MET A 294 -13.89 4.39 2.70
CA MET A 294 -14.55 4.87 1.49
C MET A 294 -13.90 4.32 0.21
N LEU A 295 -12.55 4.33 0.12
CA LEU A 295 -11.84 3.84 -1.06
C LEU A 295 -12.00 2.32 -1.24
N THR A 296 -11.97 1.54 -0.15
CA THR A 296 -12.25 0.10 -0.21
C THR A 296 -13.65 -0.16 -0.80
N LEU A 297 -14.68 0.57 -0.34
CA LEU A 297 -16.03 0.44 -0.86
C LEU A 297 -16.12 0.85 -2.35
N LEU A 298 -15.45 1.93 -2.76
CA LEU A 298 -15.40 2.34 -4.17
C LEU A 298 -14.79 1.26 -5.06
N ARG A 299 -13.64 0.70 -4.66
CA ARG A 299 -12.97 -0.36 -5.41
C ARG A 299 -13.81 -1.64 -5.44
N ALA A 300 -14.48 -1.99 -4.34
CA ALA A 300 -15.39 -3.13 -4.30
C ALA A 300 -16.57 -2.95 -5.26
N TRP A 301 -17.12 -1.73 -5.37
CA TRP A 301 -18.13 -1.40 -6.36
C TRP A 301 -17.61 -1.55 -7.78
N GLN A 302 -16.42 -1.02 -8.10
CA GLN A 302 -15.83 -1.16 -9.44
C GLN A 302 -15.59 -2.62 -9.84
N VAL A 303 -15.22 -3.49 -8.89
CA VAL A 303 -14.98 -4.92 -9.14
C VAL A 303 -16.28 -5.72 -9.33
N THR A 304 -17.37 -5.33 -8.69
CA THR A 304 -18.59 -6.15 -8.60
C THR A 304 -19.81 -5.57 -9.32
N GLY A 305 -19.85 -4.26 -9.53
CA GLY A 305 -21.05 -3.53 -9.90
C GLY A 305 -22.12 -3.45 -8.81
N ASP A 306 -21.88 -4.01 -7.62
CA ASP A 306 -22.88 -4.02 -6.54
C ASP A 306 -23.07 -2.62 -5.96
N ARG A 307 -24.29 -2.10 -6.13
CA ARG A 307 -24.67 -0.76 -5.69
C ARG A 307 -24.59 -0.59 -4.17
N ARG A 308 -24.66 -1.64 -3.36
CA ARG A 308 -24.52 -1.54 -1.90
C ARG A 308 -23.19 -0.90 -1.51
N PHE A 309 -22.10 -1.24 -2.19
CA PHE A 309 -20.79 -0.65 -1.94
C PHE A 309 -20.74 0.83 -2.35
N ARG A 310 -21.32 1.19 -3.50
CA ARG A 310 -21.44 2.59 -3.93
C ARG A 310 -22.22 3.42 -2.91
N GLU A 311 -23.40 2.96 -2.51
CA GLU A 311 -24.24 3.68 -1.54
C GLU A 311 -23.56 3.71 -0.15
N GLY A 312 -22.79 2.68 0.20
CA GLY A 312 -21.94 2.69 1.39
C GLY A 312 -20.86 3.77 1.33
N ALA A 313 -20.14 3.89 0.20
CA ALA A 313 -19.14 4.94 -0.01
C ALA A 313 -19.77 6.35 0.03
N LYS A 314 -20.97 6.51 -0.53
CA LYS A 314 -21.71 7.78 -0.50
C LYS A 314 -21.98 8.27 0.92
N ARG A 315 -22.16 7.39 1.92
CA ARG A 315 -22.44 7.80 3.31
C ARG A 315 -21.32 8.60 3.95
N TYR A 316 -20.08 8.44 3.49
CA TYR A 316 -18.97 9.27 3.97
C TYR A 316 -19.13 10.73 3.52
N LEU A 317 -19.86 10.97 2.42
CA LEU A 317 -20.19 12.30 1.89
C LEU A 317 -21.43 12.94 2.53
N ASP A 318 -22.11 12.25 3.46
CA ASP A 318 -23.35 12.76 4.06
C ASP A 318 -23.07 14.02 4.89
N LEU A 319 -23.36 15.18 4.28
CA LEU A 319 -23.01 16.48 4.82
C LEU A 319 -23.68 16.76 6.17
N GLU A 320 -24.96 16.41 6.30
CA GLU A 320 -25.74 16.63 7.51
C GLU A 320 -25.21 15.76 8.64
N TYR A 321 -24.92 14.49 8.34
CA TYR A 321 -24.34 13.57 9.30
C TYR A 321 -22.94 14.03 9.75
N GLN A 322 -22.07 14.39 8.81
CA GLN A 322 -20.72 14.87 9.13
C GLN A 322 -20.76 16.15 9.97
N ALA A 323 -21.66 17.09 9.65
CA ALA A 323 -21.88 18.31 10.45
C ALA A 323 -22.27 18.03 11.89
N LYS A 324 -23.12 17.04 12.11
CA LYS A 324 -23.64 16.71 13.43
C LYS A 324 -22.66 15.92 14.29
N HIS A 325 -21.77 15.14 13.68
CA HIS A 325 -21.05 14.07 14.39
C HIS A 325 -19.53 14.22 14.43
N VAL A 326 -18.92 15.08 13.61
CA VAL A 326 -17.45 15.13 13.50
C VAL A 326 -16.83 16.37 14.13
N VAL A 327 -17.00 17.57 13.56
CA VAL A 327 -16.52 18.88 14.06
C VAL A 327 -17.23 19.98 13.26
N ASP A 328 -17.34 21.19 13.84
CA ASP A 328 -17.91 22.37 13.17
C ASP A 328 -17.30 22.59 11.78
N TRP A 329 -18.19 22.77 10.82
CA TRP A 329 -17.87 22.99 9.42
C TRP A 329 -17.02 24.25 9.23
N ARG A 330 -16.04 24.14 8.34
CA ARG A 330 -15.25 25.29 7.89
C ARG A 330 -15.45 25.46 6.41
N ARG A 331 -15.89 26.67 6.03
CA ARG A 331 -15.99 27.09 4.62
C ARG A 331 -16.71 26.06 3.71
N GLY A 332 -17.73 25.38 4.24
CA GLY A 332 -18.54 24.45 3.45
C GLY A 332 -17.95 23.03 3.29
N ALA A 333 -16.96 22.62 4.10
CA ALA A 333 -16.44 21.26 4.09
C ALA A 333 -16.11 20.72 5.49
N TYR A 334 -16.03 19.39 5.58
CA TYR A 334 -15.33 18.71 6.68
C TYR A 334 -13.82 18.93 6.53
N ILE A 335 -13.20 19.47 7.57
CA ILE A 335 -11.78 19.74 7.64
C ILE A 335 -11.27 19.23 8.98
N GLN A 336 -10.40 18.21 8.94
CA GLN A 336 -9.79 17.67 10.16
C GLN A 336 -8.90 18.74 10.81
N PRO A 337 -9.18 19.15 12.07
CA PRO A 337 -8.25 19.97 12.84
C PRO A 337 -7.02 19.14 13.23
N THR A 338 -5.90 19.80 13.54
CA THR A 338 -4.75 19.08 14.10
C THR A 338 -5.05 18.55 15.50
N TYR A 339 -4.42 17.44 15.89
CA TYR A 339 -4.70 16.72 17.14
C TYR A 339 -4.56 17.57 18.42
N GLU A 340 -3.86 18.71 18.34
CA GLU A 340 -3.46 19.52 19.49
C GLU A 340 -3.96 20.98 19.41
N ASN A 341 -4.46 21.44 18.24
CA ASN A 341 -4.91 22.82 18.08
C ASN A 341 -6.07 22.92 17.07
N TRP A 342 -7.26 23.27 17.56
CA TRP A 342 -8.43 23.52 16.74
C TRP A 342 -8.20 24.65 15.72
N ARG A 343 -7.23 25.56 15.91
CA ARG A 343 -6.93 26.63 14.94
C ARG A 343 -6.15 26.17 13.71
N CYS A 344 -5.55 24.99 13.73
CA CYS A 344 -4.78 24.46 12.61
C CYS A 344 -5.49 23.25 11.99
N ILE A 345 -5.27 23.03 10.69
CA ILE A 345 -5.86 21.91 9.95
C ILE A 345 -4.81 20.88 9.55
N SER A 346 -5.23 19.64 9.37
CA SER A 346 -4.39 18.57 8.83
C SER A 346 -4.50 18.49 7.31
N ALA A 347 -3.89 19.44 6.60
CA ALA A 347 -4.02 19.62 5.16
C ALA A 347 -3.79 18.33 4.35
N GLY A 348 -2.80 17.53 4.73
CA GLY A 348 -2.52 16.26 4.08
C GLY A 348 -3.60 15.19 4.29
N LEU A 349 -4.09 15.02 5.52
CA LEU A 349 -5.17 14.06 5.78
C LEU A 349 -6.47 14.47 5.06
N ASN A 350 -6.75 15.77 5.00
CA ASN A 350 -7.87 16.31 4.23
C ASN A 350 -7.69 16.05 2.73
N SER A 351 -6.47 16.15 2.23
CA SER A 351 -6.14 15.85 0.82
C SER A 351 -6.34 14.37 0.49
N MET A 352 -5.93 13.45 1.38
CA MET A 352 -6.18 12.00 1.22
C MET A 352 -7.69 11.69 1.14
N TYR A 353 -8.49 12.35 1.99
CA TYR A 353 -9.93 12.19 1.95
C TYR A 353 -10.53 12.75 0.66
N ALA A 354 -10.15 13.96 0.27
CA ALA A 354 -10.62 14.61 -0.95
C ALA A 354 -10.27 13.80 -2.22
N ALA A 355 -9.12 13.14 -2.28
CA ALA A 355 -8.77 12.26 -3.41
C ALA A 355 -9.82 11.15 -3.63
N ASN A 356 -10.32 10.56 -2.54
CA ASN A 356 -11.34 9.50 -2.63
C ASN A 356 -12.72 10.06 -2.98
N ILE A 357 -13.05 11.27 -2.53
CA ILE A 357 -14.27 11.98 -2.95
C ILE A 357 -14.21 12.31 -4.44
N TYR A 358 -13.06 12.76 -4.91
CA TYR A 358 -12.84 13.05 -6.33
C TYR A 358 -12.97 11.79 -7.19
N GLU A 359 -12.44 10.64 -6.73
CA GLU A 359 -12.66 9.35 -7.39
C GLU A 359 -14.16 8.96 -7.40
N TYR A 360 -14.88 9.16 -6.29
CA TYR A 360 -16.33 8.96 -6.26
C TYR A 360 -17.04 9.84 -7.30
N TYR A 361 -16.69 11.12 -7.40
CA TYR A 361 -17.21 12.01 -8.44
C TYR A 361 -16.92 11.47 -9.85
N ARG A 362 -15.67 11.10 -10.16
CA ARG A 362 -15.30 10.56 -11.48
C ARG A 362 -16.11 9.35 -11.88
N LEU A 363 -16.40 8.47 -10.92
CA LEU A 363 -17.12 7.23 -11.17
C LEU A 363 -18.64 7.41 -11.25
N THR A 364 -19.19 8.46 -10.62
CA THR A 364 -20.64 8.60 -10.46
C THR A 364 -21.24 9.83 -11.14
N GLY A 365 -20.42 10.83 -11.47
CA GLY A 365 -20.85 12.15 -11.92
C GLY A 365 -21.52 12.99 -10.82
N ASP A 366 -21.41 12.60 -9.54
CA ASP A 366 -22.07 13.29 -8.43
C ASP A 366 -21.43 14.66 -8.14
N VAL A 367 -22.10 15.73 -8.57
CA VAL A 367 -21.57 17.10 -8.51
C VAL A 367 -21.39 17.59 -7.07
N ASP A 368 -22.16 17.06 -6.12
CA ASP A 368 -22.00 17.44 -4.71
C ASP A 368 -20.65 16.95 -4.16
N ALA A 369 -20.19 15.77 -4.63
CA ALA A 369 -18.86 15.27 -4.32
C ALA A 369 -17.76 16.18 -4.90
N ALA A 370 -17.92 16.65 -6.15
CA ALA A 370 -17.00 17.61 -6.75
C ALA A 370 -16.96 18.93 -5.97
N GLN A 371 -18.11 19.47 -5.57
CA GLN A 371 -18.20 20.67 -4.76
C GLN A 371 -17.49 20.50 -3.41
N MET A 372 -17.63 19.35 -2.77
CA MET A 372 -16.92 19.02 -1.53
C MET A 372 -15.39 19.02 -1.73
N VAL A 373 -14.87 18.45 -2.82
CA VAL A 373 -13.42 18.49 -3.12
C VAL A 373 -12.92 19.93 -3.23
N VAL A 374 -13.67 20.80 -3.93
CA VAL A 374 -13.32 22.21 -4.09
C VAL A 374 -13.40 22.96 -2.76
N ALA A 375 -14.41 22.70 -1.93
CA ALA A 375 -14.55 23.30 -0.61
C ALA A 375 -13.42 22.87 0.35
N ILE A 376 -12.96 21.61 0.28
CA ILE A 376 -11.78 21.14 1.00
C ILE A 376 -10.53 21.88 0.52
N ALA A 377 -10.34 21.98 -0.79
CA ALA A 377 -9.20 22.69 -1.37
C ALA A 377 -9.19 24.17 -1.00
N ASP A 378 -10.32 24.86 -1.05
CA ASP A 378 -10.42 26.27 -0.69
C ASP A 378 -10.11 26.49 0.80
N SER A 379 -10.60 25.59 1.67
CA SER A 379 -10.28 25.61 3.10
C SER A 379 -8.78 25.40 3.34
N VAL A 380 -8.16 24.43 2.68
CA VAL A 380 -6.73 24.18 2.79
C VAL A 380 -5.92 25.36 2.25
N TYR A 381 -6.32 25.93 1.11
CA TYR A 381 -5.71 27.12 0.56
C TYR A 381 -5.77 28.30 1.54
N ALA A 382 -6.94 28.57 2.13
CA ALA A 382 -7.16 29.73 2.97
C ALA A 382 -6.56 29.60 4.38
N GLU A 383 -6.55 28.40 4.96
CA GLU A 383 -6.13 28.18 6.35
C GLU A 383 -4.69 27.66 6.47
N SER A 384 -4.16 27.01 5.42
CA SER A 384 -2.78 26.51 5.43
C SER A 384 -1.80 27.41 4.71
N MET A 385 -2.18 28.56 4.14
CA MET A 385 -1.21 29.51 3.60
C MET A 385 -0.81 30.57 4.64
N LEU A 386 0.49 30.78 4.83
CA LEU A 386 1.01 31.80 5.74
C LEU A 386 0.65 33.21 5.25
N PRO A 387 -0.03 34.04 6.08
CA PRO A 387 -0.37 35.41 5.72
C PRO A 387 0.85 36.34 5.57
N GLN A 388 2.00 35.95 6.12
CA GLN A 388 3.17 36.81 6.35
C GLN A 388 4.27 36.65 5.29
N GLU A 389 4.13 35.72 4.33
CA GLU A 389 5.11 35.58 3.25
C GLU A 389 4.53 36.13 1.94
N GLU A 390 5.20 37.13 1.35
CA GLU A 390 4.80 37.83 0.12
C GLU A 390 4.73 36.90 -1.13
N GLY A 391 5.04 35.60 -0.99
CA GLY A 391 5.02 34.60 -2.05
C GLY A 391 4.02 33.47 -1.80
N LEU A 392 3.26 33.11 -2.85
CA LEU A 392 2.41 31.91 -2.84
C LEU A 392 3.29 30.66 -2.62
N GLY A 393 2.98 29.82 -1.63
CA GLY A 393 3.69 28.56 -1.37
C GLY A 393 4.24 28.36 0.03
N SER A 394 4.00 29.27 0.96
CA SER A 394 4.46 29.12 2.34
C SER A 394 3.35 28.49 3.16
N PHE A 395 3.31 27.16 3.15
CA PHE A 395 2.25 26.44 3.83
C PHE A 395 2.56 26.27 5.32
N LEU A 396 1.57 26.53 6.16
CA LEU A 396 1.54 26.14 7.56
C LEU A 396 1.49 24.63 7.65
N PHE A 397 2.62 24.04 8.07
CA PHE A 397 2.64 22.67 8.53
C PHE A 397 2.75 22.66 10.05
N TYR A 398 1.91 21.83 10.68
CA TYR A 398 1.87 21.48 12.10
C TYR A 398 3.04 22.06 12.93
N VAL A 399 2.76 23.03 13.82
CA VAL A 399 3.74 23.85 14.58
C VAL A 399 4.82 23.02 15.32
N ARG A 400 4.59 21.71 15.52
CA ARG A 400 5.48 20.77 16.21
C ARG A 400 6.17 19.71 15.35
N TYR A 401 5.69 19.42 14.14
CA TYR A 401 6.40 18.46 13.29
C TYR A 401 7.42 19.22 12.46
N SER A 402 8.62 18.64 12.33
CA SER A 402 9.69 19.15 11.49
C SER A 402 9.21 19.38 10.05
N ARG A 403 10.04 20.05 9.25
CA ARG A 403 9.88 20.43 7.81
C ARG A 403 9.67 19.24 6.86
N GLY A 404 8.92 18.22 7.28
CA GLY A 404 8.76 16.94 6.63
C GLY A 404 8.02 17.09 5.32
N ALA A 405 8.61 16.52 4.27
CA ALA A 405 8.12 16.55 2.90
C ALA A 405 6.76 15.84 2.69
N TRP A 406 6.16 15.24 3.72
CA TRP A 406 5.20 14.15 3.52
C TRP A 406 3.85 14.60 2.98
N TYR A 407 3.44 15.81 3.33
CA TYR A 407 2.09 16.30 3.08
C TYR A 407 2.02 17.29 1.93
N TYR A 408 3.16 17.84 1.50
CA TYR A 408 3.21 18.74 0.35
C TYR A 408 2.75 18.07 -0.94
N THR A 409 3.08 16.79 -1.15
CA THR A 409 2.60 16.03 -2.32
C THR A 409 1.10 15.82 -2.29
N GLN A 410 0.53 15.52 -1.12
CA GLN A 410 -0.90 15.34 -0.94
C GLN A 410 -1.67 16.67 -1.17
N MET A 411 -1.16 17.77 -0.62
CA MET A 411 -1.72 19.11 -0.89
C MET A 411 -1.61 19.49 -2.36
N ALA A 412 -0.47 19.19 -2.98
CA ALA A 412 -0.28 19.44 -4.39
C ALA A 412 -1.31 18.66 -5.22
N LEU A 413 -1.56 17.38 -4.91
CA LEU A 413 -2.64 16.60 -5.52
C LEU A 413 -3.99 17.30 -5.34
N LEU A 414 -4.40 17.60 -4.10
CA LEU A 414 -5.68 18.26 -3.79
C LEU A 414 -5.93 19.49 -4.66
N PHE A 415 -4.93 20.35 -4.80
CA PHE A 415 -5.06 21.55 -5.62
C PHE A 415 -5.12 21.26 -7.13
N HIS A 416 -4.45 20.23 -7.63
CA HIS A 416 -4.61 19.81 -9.02
C HIS A 416 -6.02 19.22 -9.27
N LEU A 417 -6.58 18.48 -8.31
CA LEU A 417 -7.96 18.00 -8.38
C LEU A 417 -8.95 19.15 -8.42
N ALA A 418 -8.79 20.15 -7.55
CA ALA A 418 -9.65 21.34 -7.54
C ALA A 418 -9.52 22.16 -8.82
N TYR A 419 -8.31 22.28 -9.38
CA TYR A 419 -8.11 22.91 -10.69
C TYR A 419 -8.80 22.13 -11.82
N ASP A 420 -8.73 20.80 -11.84
CA ASP A 420 -9.43 19.97 -12.83
C ASP A 420 -10.94 20.18 -12.81
N LEU A 421 -11.52 20.44 -11.62
CA LEU A 421 -12.95 20.68 -11.45
C LEU A 421 -13.40 22.11 -11.78
N THR A 422 -12.51 23.10 -11.65
CA THR A 422 -12.91 24.52 -11.65
C THR A 422 -12.21 25.39 -12.68
N GLU A 423 -11.07 24.93 -13.21
CA GLU A 423 -10.10 25.71 -13.98
C GLU A 423 -9.59 26.98 -13.26
N ASP A 424 -9.81 27.11 -11.93
CA ASP A 424 -9.29 28.22 -11.14
C ASP A 424 -7.77 28.10 -11.00
N ARG A 425 -7.05 28.95 -11.74
CA ARG A 425 -5.59 28.96 -11.78
C ARG A 425 -4.92 29.20 -10.43
N ARG A 426 -5.65 29.75 -9.45
CA ARG A 426 -5.17 29.87 -8.07
C ARG A 426 -4.81 28.51 -7.48
N PHE A 427 -5.66 27.49 -7.69
CA PHE A 427 -5.38 26.13 -7.23
C PHE A 427 -4.18 25.53 -7.97
N LEU A 428 -4.13 25.63 -9.30
CA LEU A 428 -2.97 25.11 -10.04
C LEU A 428 -1.66 25.76 -9.57
N ARG A 429 -1.67 27.07 -9.32
CA ARG A 429 -0.52 27.80 -8.78
C ARG A 429 -0.16 27.30 -7.38
N ALA A 430 -1.15 27.09 -6.49
CA ALA A 430 -0.93 26.54 -5.15
C ALA A 430 -0.36 25.11 -5.19
N GLY A 431 -0.85 24.26 -6.09
CA GLY A 431 -0.35 22.90 -6.27
C GLY A 431 1.10 22.88 -6.73
N ARG A 432 1.47 23.72 -7.71
CA ARG A 432 2.86 23.89 -8.14
C ARG A 432 3.75 24.41 -7.03
N ALA A 433 3.26 25.35 -6.23
CA ALA A 433 4.01 25.89 -5.11
C ALA A 433 4.25 24.85 -4.01
N ALA A 434 3.22 24.06 -3.65
CA ALA A 434 3.34 22.96 -2.68
C ALA A 434 4.41 21.95 -3.11
N PHE A 435 4.45 21.60 -4.38
CA PHE A 435 5.47 20.68 -4.87
C PHE A 435 6.86 21.28 -5.01
N ALA A 436 6.98 22.52 -5.45
CA ALA A 436 8.27 23.19 -5.44
C ALA A 436 8.84 23.27 -4.01
N ARG A 437 7.99 23.41 -2.98
CA ARG A 437 8.39 23.27 -1.57
C ARG A 437 8.83 21.85 -1.22
N TYR A 438 8.07 20.84 -1.62
CA TYR A 438 8.44 19.43 -1.43
C TYR A 438 9.88 19.15 -1.90
N LEU A 439 10.26 19.67 -3.06
CA LEU A 439 11.59 19.47 -3.64
C LEU A 439 12.73 20.14 -2.85
N LEU A 440 12.41 21.12 -2.00
CA LEU A 440 13.37 21.83 -1.15
C LEU A 440 13.50 21.24 0.26
N CYS A 441 12.64 20.30 0.65
CA CYS A 441 12.68 19.71 1.99
C CYS A 441 14.01 19.01 2.27
N THR A 442 14.61 19.35 3.41
CA THR A 442 15.84 18.72 3.92
C THR A 442 15.63 18.05 5.28
N GLY A 443 16.46 17.05 5.58
CA GLY A 443 16.53 16.41 6.89
C GLY A 443 17.35 17.26 7.86
N GLY A 444 17.42 16.84 9.13
CA GLY A 444 18.24 17.52 10.15
C GLY A 444 19.74 17.58 9.83
N ASP A 445 20.21 16.78 8.87
CA ASP A 445 21.58 16.78 8.35
C ASP A 445 21.77 17.69 7.11
N GLY A 446 20.74 18.46 6.73
CA GLY A 446 20.74 19.34 5.57
C GLY A 446 20.68 18.63 4.21
N LYS A 447 20.55 17.29 4.18
CA LYS A 447 20.41 16.54 2.92
C LYS A 447 18.95 16.52 2.48
N PRO A 448 18.67 16.36 1.17
CA PRO A 448 17.29 16.19 0.70
C PRO A 448 16.59 15.07 1.48
N MET A 449 15.41 15.38 2.00
CA MET A 449 14.56 14.44 2.73
C MET A 449 13.19 14.46 2.09
N TYR A 450 13.02 13.61 1.09
CA TYR A 450 11.72 13.23 0.58
C TYR A 450 11.12 12.15 1.50
N GLN A 451 9.85 11.80 1.35
CA GLN A 451 9.06 10.95 2.27
C GLN A 451 9.85 9.80 2.94
N THR A 452 9.60 9.49 4.21
CA THR A 452 10.36 8.42 4.89
C THR A 452 10.01 7.02 4.38
N TRP A 453 10.86 6.04 4.72
CA TRP A 453 10.65 4.60 4.47
C TRP A 453 9.26 4.11 4.90
N ASP A 454 8.72 4.70 5.95
CA ASP A 454 7.40 4.35 6.48
C ASP A 454 6.26 4.74 5.54
N ASN A 455 6.48 5.63 4.55
CA ASN A 455 5.41 6.27 3.81
C ASN A 455 5.62 6.29 2.28
N PHE A 456 6.44 5.38 1.73
CA PHE A 456 6.71 5.34 0.29
C PHE A 456 5.46 5.04 -0.57
N GLY A 457 4.38 4.53 0.04
CA GLY A 457 3.07 4.38 -0.61
C GLY A 457 2.37 5.67 -1.00
N TRP A 458 2.83 6.81 -0.48
CA TRP A 458 2.17 8.10 -0.64
C TRP A 458 3.00 9.15 -1.37
N LEU A 459 4.03 8.74 -2.11
CA LEU A 459 4.70 9.62 -3.06
C LEU A 459 3.71 9.77 -4.22
N ASP A 460 2.67 10.59 -3.99
CA ASP A 460 1.33 10.32 -4.51
C ASP A 460 1.41 10.04 -6.01
N PRO A 461 1.22 8.79 -6.41
CA PRO A 461 1.49 8.38 -7.77
C PRO A 461 0.60 9.12 -8.77
N GLU A 462 -0.60 9.48 -8.33
CA GLU A 462 -1.52 10.30 -9.08
C GLU A 462 -0.93 11.69 -9.35
N TYR A 463 -0.22 12.26 -8.38
CA TYR A 463 0.32 13.61 -8.46
C TYR A 463 1.25 13.82 -9.66
N GLY A 464 2.17 12.89 -9.95
CA GLY A 464 3.07 13.07 -11.08
C GLY A 464 2.35 13.09 -12.43
N GLY A 465 1.27 12.30 -12.56
CA GLY A 465 0.38 12.37 -13.72
C GLY A 465 -0.31 13.73 -13.85
N TRP A 466 -0.79 14.28 -12.73
CA TRP A 466 -1.43 15.61 -12.69
C TRP A 466 -0.49 16.75 -13.09
N VAL A 467 0.75 16.72 -12.61
CA VAL A 467 1.73 17.75 -13.00
C VAL A 467 2.04 17.69 -14.48
N LEU A 468 2.23 16.48 -15.04
CA LEU A 468 2.45 16.32 -16.46
C LEU A 468 1.25 16.79 -17.28
N ARG A 469 0.04 16.48 -16.84
CA ARG A 469 -1.22 16.89 -17.49
C ARG A 469 -1.35 18.41 -17.60
N PHE A 470 -0.96 19.14 -16.55
CA PHE A 470 -1.12 20.60 -16.50
C PHE A 470 0.18 21.38 -16.67
N LYS A 471 1.28 20.74 -17.12
CA LYS A 471 2.59 21.39 -17.23
C LYS A 471 2.59 22.64 -18.12
N ASP A 472 1.79 22.62 -19.19
CA ASP A 472 1.77 23.66 -20.23
C ASP A 472 0.79 24.81 -19.93
N VAL A 473 0.02 24.71 -18.83
CA VAL A 473 -0.91 25.79 -18.43
C VAL A 473 -0.12 26.91 -17.73
N PRO A 474 -0.17 28.17 -18.20
CA PRO A 474 0.59 29.25 -17.58
C PRO A 474 -0.05 29.68 -16.25
N THR A 475 0.78 29.84 -15.21
CA THR A 475 0.42 30.44 -13.92
C THR A 475 1.32 31.64 -13.64
N GLU A 476 0.86 32.59 -12.84
CA GLU A 476 1.72 33.66 -12.33
C GLU A 476 2.94 33.07 -11.61
N PRO A 477 4.14 33.66 -11.78
CA PRO A 477 5.31 33.24 -11.04
C PRO A 477 5.08 33.27 -9.52
N PHE A 478 5.77 32.39 -8.81
CA PHE A 478 5.84 32.43 -7.35
C PHE A 478 7.31 32.30 -6.96
N GLN A 479 7.74 33.08 -5.98
CA GLN A 479 9.09 33.02 -5.46
C GLN A 479 9.10 32.17 -4.20
N ILE A 480 9.81 31.05 -4.27
CA ILE A 480 10.07 30.17 -3.14
C ILE A 480 11.51 30.44 -2.72
N THR A 481 11.69 31.27 -1.70
CA THR A 481 12.98 31.91 -1.40
C THR A 481 13.90 31.08 -0.51
N ARG A 482 13.36 30.22 0.37
CA ARG A 482 14.09 29.35 1.31
C ARG A 482 13.12 28.48 2.11
N GLU A 483 13.59 27.44 2.81
CA GLU A 483 12.78 26.79 3.85
C GLU A 483 12.23 27.83 4.83
N ILE A 484 10.96 27.69 5.23
CA ILE A 484 10.32 28.61 6.18
C ILE A 484 11.06 28.47 7.53
N PRO A 485 11.52 29.57 8.16
CA PRO A 485 12.06 29.51 9.51
C PRO A 485 11.01 28.94 10.47
N ASP A 486 11.43 28.32 11.57
CA ASP A 486 10.50 27.68 12.51
C ASP A 486 9.39 28.68 12.89
N PRO A 487 8.12 28.32 12.68
CA PRO A 487 7.03 29.24 12.94
C PRO A 487 7.04 29.57 14.42
N ASP A 488 7.13 30.86 14.77
CA ASP A 488 7.14 31.31 16.16
C ASP A 488 5.90 30.74 16.88
N PRO A 489 6.07 29.84 17.88
CA PRO A 489 4.95 29.23 18.59
C PRO A 489 4.03 30.28 19.23
N ALA A 490 4.52 31.50 19.51
CA ALA A 490 3.72 32.60 20.04
C ALA A 490 2.65 33.10 19.06
N ASN A 491 2.81 32.88 17.75
CA ASN A 491 1.77 33.20 16.76
C ASN A 491 0.53 32.28 16.84
N TYR A 492 0.54 31.26 17.73
CA TYR A 492 -0.49 30.23 17.81
C TYR A 492 -1.08 30.01 19.22
N GLN A 493 -0.60 30.74 20.24
CA GLN A 493 -1.29 30.91 21.53
C GLN A 493 -2.44 31.90 21.35
#